data_AF-A0A9D8LBX0-F1
#
_entry.id   AF-A0A9D8LBX0-F1
#
_cell.length_a   1.000
_cell.length_b   1.000
_cell.length_c   1.000
_cell.angle_alpha   90.00
_cell.angle_beta   90.00
_cell.angle_gamma   90.00
#
_symmetry.space_group_name_H-M   'P 1'
#
loop_
_entity.id
_entity.type
_entity.pdbx_description
1 polymer ?
#
loop_
_entity_poly.entity_id
_entity_poly.type
_entity_poly.pdbx_seq_one_letter_code
_entity_poly.pdbx_strand_id
1 'polypeptide(L)' 'MAVSAELEIKLRRTGGVGPNTKWDWSLVDAAGNVVKKGSALGEEARAFATAKKMRDKLAKG' A
#
# COMPACT_ATOMS: atom_id res chain seq x y z
N MET A 1 -23.37 7.77 3.72
CA MET A 1 -22.41 6.72 3.33
C MET A 1 -21.10 7.41 3.02
N ALA A 2 -20.09 7.24 3.86
CA ALA A 2 -18.82 7.96 3.72
C ALA A 2 -18.04 7.37 2.54
N VAL A 3 -17.97 8.11 1.43
CA VAL A 3 -16.99 7.88 0.35
C VAL A 3 -15.63 8.21 0.96
N SER A 4 -15.08 7.23 1.68
CA SER A 4 -13.69 7.25 2.10
C SER A 4 -12.92 7.02 0.83
N ALA A 5 -12.25 8.07 0.31
CA ALA A 5 -11.31 8.06 -0.80
C ALA A 5 -10.99 6.63 -1.29
N GLU A 6 -11.56 6.23 -2.43
CA GLU A 6 -11.49 4.91 -3.08
C GLU A 6 -10.05 4.58 -3.54
N LEU A 7 -9.11 4.62 -2.60
CA LEU A 7 -7.72 4.27 -2.81
C LEU A 7 -7.54 2.82 -2.40
N GLU A 8 -7.49 1.94 -3.39
CA GLU A 8 -7.23 0.52 -3.22
C GLU A 8 -5.75 0.29 -2.89
N ILE A 9 -5.50 -0.50 -1.84
CA ILE A 9 -4.14 -0.92 -1.46
C ILE A 9 -3.86 -2.26 -2.13
N LYS A 10 -2.99 -2.25 -3.15
CA LYS A 10 -2.45 -3.45 -3.78
C LYS A 10 -1.10 -3.80 -3.15
N LEU A 11 -1.00 -4.99 -2.56
CA LEU A 11 0.26 -5.55 -2.06
C LEU A 11 0.75 -6.64 -2.99
N ARG A 12 2.06 -6.65 -3.25
CA ARG A 12 2.73 -7.68 -4.02
C ARG A 12 4.03 -8.06 -3.33
N ARG A 13 4.17 -9.33 -2.97
CA ARG A 13 5.46 -9.87 -2.56
C ARG A 13 6.38 -9.93 -3.77
N THR A 14 7.46 -9.16 -3.76
CA THR A 14 8.39 -9.06 -4.89
C THR A 14 9.66 -9.87 -4.71
N GLY A 15 10.00 -10.28 -3.48
CA GLY A 15 11.12 -11.18 -3.29
C GLY A 15 11.42 -11.49 -1.83
N GLY A 16 12.28 -12.47 -1.61
CA GLY A 16 12.73 -12.88 -0.27
C GLY A 16 11.74 -13.75 0.49
N VAL A 17 12.28 -14.55 1.40
CA VAL A 17 11.55 -15.41 2.33
C VAL A 17 12.14 -15.16 3.72
N GLY A 18 11.29 -15.01 4.73
CA GLY A 18 11.72 -14.67 6.09
C GLY A 18 12.10 -13.19 6.26
N PRO A 19 13.19 -12.84 6.97
CA PRO A 19 13.54 -11.44 7.30
C PRO A 19 13.86 -10.56 6.09
N ASN A 20 14.17 -11.17 4.94
CA ASN A 20 14.43 -10.47 3.68
C ASN A 20 13.18 -10.37 2.78
N THR A 21 11.99 -10.73 3.29
CA THR A 21 10.76 -10.63 2.51
C THR A 21 10.51 -9.16 2.17
N LYS A 22 10.36 -8.89 0.88
CA LYS A 22 10.08 -7.58 0.32
C LYS A 22 8.66 -7.57 -0.22
N TRP A 23 7.92 -6.57 0.23
CA TRP A 23 6.56 -6.30 -0.18
C TRP A 23 6.51 -4.95 -0.87
N ASP A 24 6.14 -4.95 -2.13
CA ASP A 24 5.77 -3.74 -2.83
C ASP A 24 4.29 -3.46 -2.59
N TRP A 25 3.98 -2.22 -2.23
CA TRP A 25 2.62 -1.74 -2.07
C TRP A 25 2.37 -0.62 -3.07
N SER A 26 1.15 -0.58 -3.60
CA SER A 26 0.68 0.44 -4.53
C SER A 26 -0.70 0.89 -4.09
N LEU A 27 -0.91 2.19 -4.08
CA LEU A 27 -2.21 2.84 -3.90
C LEU A 27 -2.75 3.17 -5.27
N VAL A 28 -3.92 2.62 -5.57
CA VAL A 28 -4.61 2.78 -6.85
C VAL A 28 -5.88 3.57 -6.60
N ASP A 29 -6.14 4.60 -7.37
CA ASP A 29 -7.41 5.35 -7.29
C ASP A 29 -8.58 4.59 -7.95
N ALA A 30 -9.80 5.10 -7.77
CA ALA A 30 -11.01 4.56 -8.38
C ALA A 30 -10.92 4.42 -9.91
N ALA A 31 -10.17 5.31 -10.58
CA ALA A 31 -9.93 5.23 -12.02
C ALA A 31 -8.82 4.23 -12.40
N GLY A 32 -8.29 3.46 -11.45
CA GLY A 32 -7.26 2.45 -11.70
C GLY A 32 -5.84 3.01 -11.80
N ASN A 33 -5.64 4.30 -11.47
CA ASN A 33 -4.33 4.94 -11.58
C ASN A 33 -3.51 4.73 -10.30
N VAL A 34 -2.24 4.33 -10.45
CA VAL A 34 -1.32 4.24 -9.33
C VAL A 34 -0.92 5.64 -8.88
N VAL A 35 -1.57 6.15 -7.84
CA VAL A 35 -1.26 7.47 -7.27
C VAL A 35 -0.02 7.43 -6.38
N LYS A 36 0.29 6.26 -5.81
CA LYS A 36 1.48 6.09 -4.98
C LYS A 36 1.93 4.65 -4.97
N LYS A 37 3.23 4.44 -4.87
CA LYS A 37 3.83 3.11 -4.68
C LYS A 37 5.03 3.19 -3.77
N GLY A 38 5.38 2.08 -3.16
CA GLY A 38 6.57 1.94 -2.34
C GLY A 38 6.86 0.49 -2.04
N SER A 39 7.94 0.26 -1.31
CA SER A 39 8.34 -1.08 -0.89
C SER A 39 8.66 -1.09 0.59
N ALA A 40 8.33 -2.19 1.27
CA ALA A 40 8.66 -2.45 2.67
C ALA A 40 9.38 -3.79 2.79
N LEU A 41 10.40 -3.83 3.65
CA LEU A 41 11.11 -5.05 4.03
C LEU A 41 10.52 -5.58 5.34
N GLY A 42 10.32 -6.90 5.42
CA GLY A 42 9.75 -7.62 6.55
C GLY A 42 8.38 -8.23 6.24
N GLU A 43 7.54 -8.35 7.27
CA GLU A 43 6.24 -9.01 7.18
C GLU A 43 5.21 -8.21 6.37
N GLU A 44 4.23 -8.92 5.78
CA GLU A 44 3.13 -8.34 4.99
C GLU A 44 2.38 -7.25 5.78
N ALA A 45 2.16 -7.49 7.08
CA ALA A 45 1.47 -6.54 7.96
C ALA A 45 2.17 -5.18 8.04
N ARG A 46 3.51 -5.13 8.01
CA ARG A 46 4.26 -3.86 7.97
C ARG A 46 4.05 -3.13 6.66
N ALA A 47 4.05 -3.85 5.54
CA ALA A 47 3.81 -3.29 4.23
C ALA A 47 2.39 -2.73 4.11
N PHE A 48 1.38 -3.47 4.61
CA PHE A 48 0.00 -3.00 4.66
C PHE A 48 -0.17 -1.79 5.56
N ALA A 49 0.41 -1.80 6.76
CA ALA A 49 0.34 -0.66 7.70
C ALA A 49 0.95 0.61 7.08
N THR A 50 2.06 0.47 6.35
CA THR A 50 2.70 1.59 5.64
C THR A 50 1.81 2.11 4.52
N ALA A 51 1.27 1.22 3.68
CA ALA A 51 0.38 1.59 2.60
C ALA A 51 -0.89 2.27 3.13
N LYS A 52 -1.50 1.74 4.19
CA LYS A 52 -2.67 2.31 4.86
C LYS A 52 -2.38 3.69 5.45
N LYS A 53 -1.22 3.88 6.09
CA LYS A 53 -0.79 5.19 6.62
C LYS A 53 -0.59 6.21 5.50
N MET A 54 -0.01 5.79 4.38
CA MET A 54 0.15 6.64 3.20
C MET A 54 -1.19 6.97 2.54
N ARG A 55 -2.11 6.00 2.46
CA ARG A 55 -3.48 6.20 1.98
C ARG A 55 -4.22 7.21 2.85
N ASP A 56 -4.16 7.07 4.18
CA ASP A 56 -4.79 8.02 5.11
C ASP A 56 -4.21 9.42 4.95
N LYS A 57 -2.88 9.52 4.81
CA LYS A 57 -2.19 10.79 4.54
C LYS A 57 -2.62 11.41 3.21
N LEU A 58 -2.85 10.60 2.17
CA LEU A 58 -3.32 11.08 0.86
C LEU A 58 -4.80 11.51 0.92
N ALA A 59 -5.63 10.79 1.67
CA ALA A 59 -7.05 11.09 1.83
C ALA A 59 -7.34 12.33 2.70
N LYS A 60 -6.37 12.75 3.53
CA LYS A 60 -6.42 13.99 4.32
C LYS A 60 -5.76 15.19 3.64
N GLY A 61 -5.05 14.97 2.53
CA GLY A 61 -4.30 15.99 1.81
C GLY A 61 -5.11 16.66 0.70
#